data_AF-A0A820KSS6-F1
#
_entry.id   AF-A0A820KSS6-F1
#
_cell.length_a   1.000
_cell.length_b   1.000
_cell.length_c   1.000
_cell.angle_alpha   90.00
_cell.angle_beta   90.00
_cell.angle_gamma   90.00
#
_symmetry.space_group_name_H-M   'P 1'
#
loop_
_entity.id
_entity.type
_entity.pdbx_description
1 polymer ?
#
loop_
_entity_poly.entity_id
_entity_poly.type
_entity_poly.pdbx_seq_one_letter_code
_entity_poly.pdbx_strand_id
1 'polypeptide(L)'
;MATDELAATDKKDCIILIKRRDGDARSIIEHLDLIAVMSSALNKSKMLSDLRIEIFEARGHIRDHIALFRRARIIVGSHGAGMMNILWSSPETHVVEIGYTTGMTFPEMYAEMSLHLEHHYWICKGHGDYSAPIHVDMGDFMYIFNQIMH
;
A
#
# COMPACT_ATOMS: atom_id res chain seq x y z
N MET A 1 -19.82 -29.14 11.63
CA MET A 1 -18.90 -28.47 12.57
C MET A 1 -17.50 -28.94 12.22
N ALA A 2 -16.83 -28.20 11.34
CA ALA A 2 -15.41 -28.39 11.07
C ALA A 2 -14.69 -27.43 12.03
N THR A 3 -14.00 -28.01 12.99
CA THR A 3 -13.28 -27.37 14.07
C THR A 3 -11.98 -26.75 13.56
N ASP A 4 -11.81 -25.45 13.83
CA ASP A 4 -10.57 -24.80 14.25
C ASP A 4 -9.26 -25.30 13.63
N GLU A 5 -9.04 -25.02 12.34
CA GLU A 5 -7.73 -24.50 11.95
C GLU A 5 -7.79 -22.98 12.19
N LEU A 6 -7.52 -22.58 13.43
CA LEU A 6 -7.10 -21.21 13.72
C LEU A 6 -5.95 -20.90 12.78
N ALA A 7 -6.26 -20.10 11.75
CA ALA A 7 -5.33 -19.69 10.72
C ALA A 7 -4.02 -19.30 11.39
N ALA A 8 -2.93 -20.00 11.05
CA ALA A 8 -1.60 -19.48 11.34
C ALA A 8 -1.62 -18.03 10.86
N THR A 9 -1.45 -17.08 11.79
CA THR A 9 -1.44 -15.66 11.43
C THR A 9 -0.35 -15.49 10.39
N ASP A 10 -0.74 -15.18 9.15
CA ASP A 10 0.21 -15.05 8.06
C ASP A 10 1.28 -14.07 8.50
N LYS A 11 2.55 -14.49 8.41
CA LYS A 11 3.66 -13.62 8.81
C LYS A 11 3.55 -12.34 7.98
N LYS A 12 3.36 -11.21 8.66
CA LYS A 12 3.33 -9.87 8.05
C LYS A 12 4.73 -9.43 7.65
N ASP A 13 5.24 -10.00 6.56
CA ASP A 13 6.62 -9.85 6.10
C ASP A 13 6.74 -9.10 4.76
N CYS A 14 5.66 -8.45 4.31
CA CYS A 14 5.59 -7.84 3.00
C CYS A 14 5.16 -6.37 3.04
N ILE A 15 5.83 -5.54 2.23
CA ILE A 15 5.41 -4.20 1.83
C ILE A 15 4.97 -4.30 0.37
N ILE A 16 3.70 -4.06 0.10
CA ILE A 16 3.18 -4.10 -1.26
C ILE A 16 3.21 -2.68 -1.84
N LEU A 17 3.91 -2.49 -2.94
CA LEU A 17 3.82 -1.29 -3.76
C LEU A 17 2.96 -1.60 -4.99
N ILE A 18 1.75 -1.07 -5.01
CA ILE A 18 0.81 -1.23 -6.12
C ILE A 18 1.29 -0.38 -7.30
N LYS A 19 1.56 -1.03 -8.43
CA LYS A 19 2.01 -0.40 -9.66
C LYS A 19 0.98 -0.55 -10.77
N ARG A 20 0.56 0.58 -11.34
CA ARG A 20 -0.19 0.62 -12.60
C ARG A 20 0.80 0.62 -13.76
N ARG A 21 0.30 0.37 -14.98
CA ARG A 21 1.14 0.49 -16.18
C ARG A 21 1.64 1.93 -16.31
N ASP A 22 2.91 2.09 -16.67
CA ASP A 22 3.51 3.42 -16.83
C ASP A 22 2.75 4.22 -17.90
N GLY A 23 2.37 5.45 -17.55
CA GLY A 23 1.58 6.34 -18.42
C GLY A 23 0.06 6.16 -18.33
N ASP A 24 -0.44 5.15 -17.62
CA ASP A 24 -1.87 5.04 -17.34
C ASP A 24 -2.33 6.17 -16.42
N ALA A 25 -3.62 6.51 -16.51
CA ALA A 25 -4.27 7.35 -15.52
C ALA A 25 -3.98 6.84 -14.09
N ARG A 26 -3.55 7.74 -13.20
CA ARG A 26 -3.17 7.50 -11.82
C ARG A 26 -1.96 6.59 -11.61
N SER A 27 -1.17 6.29 -12.65
CA SER A 27 0.15 5.66 -12.45
C SER A 27 1.06 6.60 -11.66
N ILE A 28 1.86 6.07 -10.75
CA ILE A 28 2.85 6.87 -10.01
C ILE A 28 4.09 7.05 -10.86
N ILE A 29 4.57 8.28 -10.99
CA ILE A 29 5.80 8.58 -11.75
C ILE A 29 7.04 8.17 -10.93
N GLU A 30 7.07 8.47 -9.64
CA GLU A 30 8.23 8.30 -8.74
C GLU A 30 8.34 6.87 -8.16
N HIS A 31 7.94 5.84 -8.91
CA HIS A 31 7.91 4.46 -8.41
C HIS A 31 9.27 3.97 -7.88
N LEU A 32 10.37 4.33 -8.57
CA LEU A 32 11.72 3.96 -8.16
C LEU A 32 12.17 4.71 -6.90
N ASP A 33 11.78 5.98 -6.77
CA ASP A 33 12.12 6.78 -5.59
C ASP A 33 11.37 6.29 -4.35
N LEU A 34 10.10 5.87 -4.49
CA LEU A 34 9.37 5.20 -3.41
C LEU A 34 10.12 3.95 -2.93
N ILE A 35 10.57 3.10 -3.85
CA ILE A 35 11.34 1.89 -3.51
C ILE A 35 12.64 2.25 -2.79
N ALA A 36 13.35 3.28 -3.27
CA ALA A 36 14.59 3.74 -2.66
C ALA A 36 14.36 4.26 -1.23
N VAL A 37 13.30 5.04 -1.01
CA VAL A 37 12.91 5.56 0.33
C VAL A 37 12.57 4.40 1.26
N MET A 38 11.70 3.48 0.84
CA MET A 38 11.30 2.34 1.66
C MET A 38 12.52 1.47 2.02
N SER A 39 13.39 1.18 1.05
CA SER A 39 14.60 0.39 1.26
C SER A 39 15.56 1.08 2.24
N SER A 40 15.72 2.40 2.12
CA SER A 40 16.56 3.20 3.03
C SER A 40 16.02 3.18 4.47
N ALA A 41 14.70 3.35 4.64
CA ALA A 41 14.05 3.32 5.94
C ALA A 41 14.10 1.92 6.60
N LEU A 42 13.89 0.85 5.82
CA LEU A 42 14.06 -0.53 6.28
C LEU A 42 15.48 -0.81 6.76
N ASN A 43 16.49 -0.34 6.02
CA ASN A 43 17.89 -0.49 6.39
C ASN A 43 18.22 0.26 7.68
N LYS A 44 17.78 1.51 7.82
CA LYS A 44 17.97 2.31 9.05
C LYS A 44 17.32 1.67 10.28
N SER A 45 16.14 1.07 10.09
CA SER A 45 15.37 0.42 11.16
C SER A 45 15.81 -1.02 11.43
N LYS A 46 16.83 -1.54 10.71
CA LYS A 46 17.31 -2.93 10.76
C LYS A 46 16.23 -3.99 10.46
N MET A 47 15.19 -3.61 9.72
CA MET A 47 14.06 -4.48 9.36
C MET A 47 14.16 -5.04 7.93
N LEU A 48 15.25 -4.75 7.22
CA LEU A 48 15.46 -5.18 5.84
C LEU A 48 15.48 -6.72 5.69
N SER A 49 15.85 -7.46 6.73
CA SER A 49 15.77 -8.93 6.75
C SER A 49 14.36 -9.47 7.01
N ASP A 50 13.47 -8.66 7.56
CA ASP A 50 12.15 -9.07 8.05
C ASP A 50 11.02 -8.69 7.10
N LEU A 51 11.22 -7.63 6.31
CA LEU A 51 10.25 -7.10 5.35
C LEU A 51 10.81 -7.10 3.93
N ARG A 52 10.00 -7.56 2.99
CA ARG A 52 10.29 -7.54 1.55
C ARG A 52 9.39 -6.55 0.85
N ILE A 53 9.91 -5.84 -0.14
CA ILE A 53 9.11 -4.96 -1.01
C ILE A 53 8.68 -5.78 -2.22
N GLU A 54 7.38 -5.91 -2.42
CA GLU A 54 6.77 -6.61 -3.56
C GLU A 54 6.01 -5.61 -4.44
N ILE A 55 6.27 -5.64 -5.75
CA ILE A 55 5.56 -4.78 -6.71
C ILE A 55 4.34 -5.54 -7.22
N PHE A 56 3.15 -4.97 -7.03
CA PHE A 56 1.89 -5.58 -7.45
C PHE A 56 1.30 -4.89 -8.70
N GLU A 57 1.21 -5.62 -9.81
CA GLU A 57 0.69 -5.10 -11.10
C GLU A 57 -0.69 -5.67 -11.51
N ALA A 58 -1.47 -6.22 -10.56
CA ALA A 58 -2.80 -6.80 -10.82
C ALA A 58 -2.84 -7.87 -11.96
N ARG A 59 -1.74 -8.61 -12.15
CA ARG A 59 -1.64 -9.73 -13.10
C ARG A 59 -1.64 -11.06 -12.36
N GLY A 60 -2.08 -12.13 -13.03
CA GLY A 60 -2.11 -13.48 -12.47
C GLY A 60 -3.45 -13.85 -11.83
N HIS A 61 -3.44 -14.87 -10.97
CA HIS A 61 -4.66 -15.41 -10.38
C HIS A 61 -5.04 -14.68 -9.08
N ILE A 62 -6.35 -14.50 -8.87
CA ILE A 62 -6.92 -13.89 -7.67
C ILE A 62 -6.46 -14.58 -6.37
N ARG A 63 -6.25 -15.89 -6.41
CA ARG A 63 -5.73 -16.66 -5.26
C ARG A 63 -4.35 -16.17 -4.83
N ASP A 64 -3.48 -15.85 -5.79
CA ASP A 64 -2.13 -15.36 -5.53
C ASP A 64 -2.18 -13.93 -4.98
N HIS A 65 -3.14 -13.13 -5.45
CA HIS A 65 -3.38 -11.78 -4.92
C HIS A 65 -3.82 -11.85 -3.45
N ILE A 66 -4.79 -12.71 -3.13
CA ILE A 66 -5.24 -12.95 -1.75
C ILE A 66 -4.06 -13.38 -0.87
N ALA A 67 -3.29 -14.38 -1.31
CA ALA A 67 -2.14 -14.88 -0.55
C ALA A 67 -1.07 -13.79 -0.30
N LEU A 68 -0.81 -12.92 -1.28
CA LEU A 68 0.10 -11.79 -1.14
C LEU A 68 -0.43 -10.75 -0.15
N PHE A 69 -1.68 -10.31 -0.31
CA PHE A 69 -2.27 -9.25 0.51
C PHE A 69 -2.48 -9.67 1.97
N ARG A 70 -2.70 -10.95 2.26
CA ARG A 70 -2.77 -11.50 3.63
C ARG A 70 -1.48 -11.31 4.42
N ARG A 71 -0.33 -11.32 3.74
CA ARG A 71 1.03 -11.13 4.31
C ARG A 71 1.45 -9.66 4.37
N ALA A 72 0.63 -8.73 3.88
CA ALA A 72 0.98 -7.33 3.83
C ALA A 72 1.04 -6.72 5.23
N ARG A 73 2.20 -6.17 5.59
CA ARG A 73 2.36 -5.26 6.73
C ARG A 73 2.04 -3.82 6.34
N ILE A 74 2.46 -3.44 5.13
CA ILE A 74 2.27 -2.09 4.58
C ILE A 74 1.81 -2.23 3.13
N ILE A 75 0.82 -1.45 2.71
CA ILE A 75 0.34 -1.35 1.34
C ILE A 75 0.47 0.10 0.91
N VAL A 76 1.14 0.36 -0.19
CA VAL A 76 1.33 1.69 -0.78
C VAL A 76 0.77 1.66 -2.19
N GLY A 77 -0.08 2.62 -2.54
CA GLY A 77 -0.61 2.70 -3.90
C GLY A 77 -1.38 3.98 -4.16
N SER A 78 -1.50 4.36 -5.42
CA SER A 78 -2.36 5.48 -5.79
C SER A 78 -3.83 5.16 -5.61
N HIS A 79 -4.63 6.20 -5.40
CA HIS A 79 -6.07 6.08 -5.29
C HIS A 79 -6.68 5.28 -6.45
N GLY A 80 -7.37 4.19 -6.13
CA GLY A 80 -7.98 3.30 -7.10
C GLY A 80 -7.01 2.44 -7.94
N ALA A 81 -5.79 2.18 -7.47
CA ALA A 81 -4.81 1.34 -8.17
C ALA A 81 -4.92 -0.19 -7.92
N GLY A 82 -5.98 -0.65 -7.25
CA GLY A 82 -6.04 -1.99 -6.66
C GLY A 82 -6.13 -1.97 -5.14
N MET A 83 -6.32 -0.78 -4.55
CA MET A 83 -6.47 -0.58 -3.11
C MET A 83 -7.63 -1.38 -2.49
N MET A 84 -8.64 -1.79 -3.28
CA MET A 84 -9.70 -2.69 -2.81
C MET A 84 -9.17 -4.04 -2.28
N ASN A 85 -7.98 -4.46 -2.70
CA ASN A 85 -7.38 -5.71 -2.24
C ASN A 85 -7.00 -5.68 -0.75
N ILE A 86 -7.07 -4.52 -0.07
CA ILE A 86 -6.92 -4.45 1.39
C ILE A 86 -7.98 -5.30 2.11
N LEU A 87 -9.12 -5.63 1.47
CA LEU A 87 -10.12 -6.57 1.99
C LEU A 87 -9.55 -7.95 2.35
N TRP A 88 -8.41 -8.33 1.78
CA TRP A 88 -7.75 -9.60 2.08
C TRP A 88 -6.57 -9.45 3.02
N SER A 89 -6.26 -8.23 3.47
CA SER A 89 -5.19 -7.99 4.42
C SER A 89 -5.60 -8.31 5.84
N SER A 90 -4.60 -8.66 6.65
CA SER A 90 -4.82 -9.01 8.05
C SER A 90 -4.91 -7.73 8.92
N PRO A 91 -5.68 -7.73 10.03
CA PRO A 91 -5.78 -6.61 10.97
C PRO A 91 -4.42 -6.01 11.36
N GLU A 92 -4.36 -4.69 11.57
CA GLU A 92 -3.15 -3.89 11.84
C GLU A 92 -2.24 -3.67 10.61
N THR A 93 -2.76 -3.79 9.38
CA THR A 93 -1.99 -3.43 8.16
C THR A 93 -1.99 -1.92 8.00
N HIS A 94 -0.84 -1.33 7.66
CA HIS A 94 -0.78 0.07 7.29
C HIS A 94 -1.12 0.25 5.81
N VAL A 95 -2.07 1.12 5.52
CA VAL A 95 -2.52 1.45 4.16
C VAL A 95 -2.15 2.90 3.87
N VAL A 96 -1.23 3.11 2.92
CA VAL A 96 -0.78 4.42 2.46
C VAL A 96 -1.38 4.68 1.09
N GLU A 97 -2.44 5.49 1.08
CA GLU A 97 -3.07 5.94 -0.16
C GLU A 97 -2.39 7.19 -0.69
N ILE A 98 -1.90 7.12 -1.92
CA ILE A 98 -1.38 8.28 -2.65
C ILE A 98 -2.53 8.93 -3.41
N GLY A 99 -2.95 10.10 -2.95
CA GLY A 99 -3.97 10.90 -3.60
C GLY A 99 -3.43 11.90 -4.61
N TYR A 100 -4.34 12.68 -5.17
CA TYR A 100 -4.02 13.75 -6.11
C TYR A 100 -4.85 15.00 -5.81
N THR A 101 -4.24 16.17 -5.93
CA THR A 101 -4.88 17.42 -5.47
C THR A 101 -5.93 18.00 -6.43
N THR A 102 -5.94 17.63 -7.71
CA THR A 102 -6.85 18.22 -8.70
C THR A 102 -8.08 17.35 -8.93
N GLY A 103 -9.25 17.86 -8.57
CA GLY A 103 -10.54 17.20 -8.82
C GLY A 103 -10.83 15.99 -7.93
N MET A 104 -9.98 15.70 -6.94
CA MET A 104 -10.21 14.64 -5.97
C MET A 104 -10.98 15.16 -4.76
N THR A 105 -12.21 14.71 -4.60
CA THR A 105 -12.80 14.54 -3.27
C THR A 105 -12.35 13.18 -2.81
N PHE A 106 -11.40 13.09 -1.87
CA PHE A 106 -11.00 11.81 -1.29
C PHE A 106 -12.25 11.14 -0.72
N PRO A 107 -12.81 10.11 -1.40
CA PRO A 107 -13.95 9.42 -0.85
C PRO A 107 -13.42 8.67 0.37
N GLU A 108 -14.07 8.85 1.51
CA GLU A 108 -13.67 8.24 2.78
C GLU A 108 -13.72 6.70 2.74
N MET A 109 -14.16 6.09 1.63
CA MET A 109 -14.30 4.65 1.43
C MET A 109 -13.08 3.83 1.89
N TYR A 110 -11.86 4.20 1.51
CA TYR A 110 -10.67 3.43 1.90
C TYR A 110 -10.28 3.66 3.37
N ALA A 111 -10.57 4.84 3.92
CA ALA A 111 -10.40 5.15 5.34
C ALA A 111 -11.41 4.37 6.19
N GLU A 112 -12.68 4.40 5.82
CA GLU A 112 -13.78 3.66 6.47
C GLU A 112 -13.57 2.16 6.39
N MET A 113 -13.17 1.64 5.22
CA MET A 113 -12.84 0.23 5.08
C MET A 113 -11.64 -0.16 5.93
N SER A 114 -10.59 0.67 5.96
CA SER A 114 -9.44 0.46 6.85
C SER A 114 -9.87 0.43 8.32
N LEU A 115 -10.72 1.35 8.76
CA LEU A 115 -11.22 1.40 10.13
C LEU A 115 -11.94 0.09 10.51
N HIS A 116 -12.84 -0.41 9.66
CA HIS A 116 -13.60 -1.63 9.93
C HIS A 116 -12.79 -2.92 9.80
N LEU A 117 -11.65 -2.88 9.11
CA LEU A 117 -10.69 -3.99 9.00
C LEU A 117 -9.57 -3.89 10.05
N GLU A 118 -9.67 -2.94 10.99
CA GLU A 118 -8.65 -2.70 12.03
C GLU A 118 -7.28 -2.35 11.42
N HIS A 119 -7.25 -1.65 10.29
CA HIS A 119 -6.04 -1.14 9.63
C HIS A 119 -5.69 0.27 10.09
N HIS A 120 -4.42 0.64 9.90
CA HIS A 120 -3.94 2.02 10.05
C HIS A 120 -3.94 2.71 8.70
N TYR A 121 -4.69 3.80 8.55
CA TYR A 121 -4.84 4.47 7.27
C TYR A 121 -4.09 5.80 7.21
N TRP A 122 -3.38 6.02 6.10
CA TRP A 122 -2.59 7.22 5.83
C TRP A 122 -2.90 7.75 4.45
N ILE A 123 -2.98 9.09 4.33
CA ILE A 123 -3.05 9.76 3.04
C ILE A 123 -1.71 10.43 2.78
N CYS A 124 -1.09 10.04 1.67
CA CYS A 124 0.07 10.70 1.10
C CYS A 124 -0.39 11.63 -0.03
N LYS A 125 0.04 12.88 0.01
CA LYS A 125 -0.29 13.88 -1.00
C LYS A 125 0.44 13.59 -2.31
N GLY A 126 -0.23 13.91 -3.41
CA GLY A 126 0.35 13.91 -4.73
C GLY A 126 -0.29 14.97 -5.63
N HIS A 127 0.38 15.27 -6.74
CA HIS A 127 -0.07 16.20 -7.76
C HIS A 127 -0.44 15.44 -9.03
N GLY A 128 -1.53 15.82 -9.66
CA GLY A 128 -2.11 15.12 -10.81
C GLY A 128 -3.62 15.20 -10.78
N ASP A 129 -4.28 14.39 -11.59
CA ASP A 129 -5.74 14.26 -11.63
C ASP A 129 -6.18 12.83 -11.92
N TYR A 130 -7.48 12.58 -11.92
CA TYR A 130 -8.05 11.24 -12.16
C TYR A 130 -7.64 10.61 -13.50
N SER A 131 -7.35 11.43 -14.51
CA SER A 131 -7.04 11.05 -15.89
C SER A 131 -5.55 11.10 -16.23
N ALA A 132 -4.70 11.57 -15.32
CA ALA A 132 -3.26 11.74 -15.53
C ALA A 132 -2.43 10.91 -14.55
N PRO A 133 -1.14 10.66 -14.83
CA PRO A 133 -0.20 10.18 -13.83
C PRO A 133 -0.14 11.08 -12.59
N ILE A 134 0.28 10.50 -11.47
CA ILE A 134 0.41 11.18 -10.18
C ILE A 134 1.89 11.34 -9.84
N HIS A 135 2.26 12.55 -9.49
CA HIS A 135 3.53 12.90 -8.87
C HIS A 135 3.39 12.86 -7.35
N VAL A 136 4.16 12.02 -6.67
CA VAL A 136 4.07 11.88 -5.21
C VAL A 136 4.79 13.05 -4.53
N ASP A 137 4.21 13.60 -3.47
CA ASP A 137 4.96 14.44 -2.54
C ASP A 137 5.90 13.53 -1.72
N MET A 138 7.15 13.46 -2.16
CA MET A 138 8.15 12.60 -1.52
C MET A 138 8.46 13.02 -0.08
N GLY A 139 8.30 14.30 0.27
CA GLY A 139 8.48 14.78 1.64
C GLY A 139 7.40 14.21 2.57
N ASP A 140 6.15 14.26 2.12
CA ASP A 140 5.00 13.70 2.83
C ASP A 140 5.11 12.17 2.95
N PHE A 141 5.47 11.49 1.86
CA PHE A 141 5.69 10.04 1.88
C PHE A 141 6.78 9.63 2.87
N MET A 142 7.94 10.31 2.87
CA MET A 142 9.02 10.04 3.82
C MET A 142 8.57 10.24 5.27
N TYR A 143 7.80 11.29 5.54
CA TYR A 143 7.26 11.55 6.87
C TYR A 143 6.37 10.40 7.34
N ILE A 144 5.36 10.03 6.55
CA ILE A 144 4.42 8.94 6.85
C ILE A 144 5.17 7.63 7.05
N PHE A 145 6.06 7.28 6.12
CA PHE A 145 6.75 6.00 6.17
C PHE A 145 7.65 5.89 7.41
N ASN A 146 8.30 6.98 7.83
CA ASN A 146 9.05 6.99 9.09
C ASN A 146 8.15 6.79 10.31
N GLN A 147 6.92 7.35 10.34
CA GLN A 147 5.98 7.11 11.45
C GLN A 147 5.56 5.64 11.54
N ILE A 148 5.41 4.94 10.41
CA ILE A 148 5.04 3.52 10.38
C ILE A 148 6.19 2.62 10.88
N MET A 149 7.44 3.05 10.68
CA MET A 149 8.63 2.27 11.02
C MET A 149 9.05 2.41 12.50
N HIS A 150 8.49 3.36 13.24
CA HIS A 150 8.78 3.64 14.65
C HIS A 150 7.69 3.08 15.59
#